data_AF-A0A7S7P457-F1
#
_entry.id   AF-A0A7S7P457-F1
#
_cell.length_a   1.000
_cell.length_b   1.000
_cell.length_c   1.000
_cell.angle_alpha   90.00
_cell.angle_beta   90.00
_cell.angle_gamma   90.00
#
_symmetry.space_group_name_H-M   'P 1'
#
loop_
_entity.id
_entity.type
_entity.pdbx_description
1 polymer ?
#
loop_
_entity_poly.entity_id
_entity_poly.type
_entity_poly.pdbx_seq_one_letter_code
_entity_poly.pdbx_strand_id
1 'polypeptide(L)'
;MTTILRFLHTMHEAAFLEQALKDGLMLTDHPVKFAPLDINDGRSIEIMQSYSIAALSERASALGVSDLNLNALMYGLGTIAGKIPMICFTEVHEGRSLVPHYANFGAYGVVVSKEWLEANGGDRVLYAGPTSAVTKRLHRLFVDLQIAKLYVQNGKMLFNNSSLEPVLNLLAYIQSKDQLDEVEWRIAGEHGFTGRRRETGDRLTLPFDAIQAVLVKKEDEVEKFTDILKALSTTPGKELPPVLVQPRILPLDIGDVSPAFQYFLSGGDEDKPFNSKND
;
A
#
# COMPACT_ATOMS: atom_id res chain seq x y z
N MET A 1 8.09 15.09 23.01
CA MET A 1 7.94 15.62 21.65
C MET A 1 7.12 14.60 20.87
N THR A 2 5.94 14.99 20.41
CA THR A 2 5.08 14.16 19.55
C THR A 2 5.71 14.14 18.16
N THR A 3 6.09 12.96 17.67
CA THR A 3 6.57 12.80 16.29
C THR A 3 5.46 13.19 15.33
N ILE A 4 5.74 14.14 14.43
CA ILE A 4 4.79 14.52 13.37
C ILE A 4 4.78 13.37 12.34
N LEU A 5 3.62 12.74 12.16
CA LEU A 5 3.41 11.70 11.15
C LEU A 5 2.80 12.31 9.90
N ARG A 6 3.29 11.90 8.73
CA ARG A 6 2.85 12.40 7.43
C ARG A 6 2.58 11.25 6.49
N PHE A 7 1.57 11.39 5.64
CA PHE A 7 1.13 10.33 4.75
C PHE A 7 1.31 10.78 3.31
N LEU A 8 2.38 10.31 2.69
CA LEU A 8 2.76 10.68 1.34
C LEU A 8 2.24 9.64 0.35
N HIS A 9 1.48 10.10 -0.64
CA HIS A 9 1.18 9.31 -1.84
C HIS A 9 1.96 9.88 -3.03
N THR A 10 2.70 9.02 -3.74
CA THR A 10 3.57 9.41 -4.86
C THR A 10 3.09 8.92 -6.21
N MET A 11 3.53 9.63 -7.25
CA MET A 11 3.15 9.47 -8.64
C MET A 11 4.35 9.74 -9.55
N HIS A 12 4.40 9.05 -10.69
CA HIS A 12 5.50 9.20 -11.65
C HIS A 12 5.36 10.42 -12.57
N GLU A 13 4.14 10.94 -12.75
CA GLU A 13 3.84 11.98 -13.73
C GLU A 13 3.11 13.17 -13.10
N ALA A 14 3.47 14.38 -13.53
CA ALA A 14 2.81 15.62 -13.10
C ALA A 14 1.31 15.62 -13.43
N ALA A 15 0.91 15.00 -14.55
CA ALA A 15 -0.48 14.89 -14.96
C ALA A 15 -1.32 14.09 -13.95
N PHE A 16 -0.75 13.07 -13.32
CA PHE A 16 -1.45 12.29 -12.28
C PHE A 16 -1.62 13.11 -11.01
N LEU A 17 -0.62 13.92 -10.63
CA LEU A 17 -0.74 14.82 -9.48
C LEU A 17 -1.80 15.89 -9.73
N GLU A 18 -1.84 16.46 -10.93
CA GLU A 18 -2.87 17.42 -11.31
C GLU A 18 -4.28 16.82 -11.24
N GLN A 19 -4.47 15.60 -11.75
CA GLN A 19 -5.74 14.88 -11.64
C GLN A 19 -6.09 14.53 -10.19
N ALA A 20 -5.11 14.12 -9.38
CA ALA A 20 -5.32 13.81 -7.97
C ALA A 20 -5.86 15.01 -7.19
N LEU A 21 -5.33 16.21 -7.47
CA LEU A 21 -5.77 17.45 -6.83
C LEU A 21 -7.16 17.90 -7.30
N LYS A 22 -7.48 17.72 -8.58
CA LYS A 22 -8.75 18.18 -9.18
C LYS A 22 -9.91 17.20 -8.97
N ASP A 23 -9.64 15.91 -9.19
CA ASP A 23 -10.66 14.86 -9.30
C ASP A 23 -10.57 13.84 -8.16
N GLY A 24 -9.54 13.93 -7.31
CA GLY A 24 -9.28 12.99 -6.24
C GLY A 24 -8.33 11.84 -6.62
N LEU A 25 -7.90 11.12 -5.58
CA LEU A 25 -6.96 10.01 -5.68
C LEU A 25 -7.64 8.76 -6.24
N MET A 26 -7.05 8.16 -7.27
CA MET A 26 -7.64 7.04 -7.99
C MET A 26 -7.22 5.70 -7.38
N LEU A 27 -8.19 4.82 -7.15
CA LEU A 27 -7.93 3.42 -6.79
C LEU A 27 -7.34 2.69 -8.01
N THR A 28 -6.08 2.27 -7.91
CA THR A 28 -5.40 1.49 -8.94
C THR A 28 -5.29 0.03 -8.56
N ASP A 29 -5.11 -0.85 -9.54
CA ASP A 29 -4.98 -2.28 -9.26
C ASP A 29 -3.58 -2.64 -8.78
N HIS A 30 -3.47 -3.10 -7.54
CA HIS A 30 -2.22 -3.62 -6.99
C HIS A 30 -2.27 -5.14 -6.87
N PRO A 31 -1.21 -5.84 -7.31
CA PRO A 31 -1.11 -7.28 -7.14
C PRO A 31 -0.88 -7.61 -5.65
N VAL A 32 -1.75 -8.44 -5.09
CA VAL A 32 -1.51 -9.08 -3.79
C VAL A 32 -1.22 -10.54 -4.01
N LYS A 33 -0.22 -11.05 -3.29
CA LYS A 33 0.14 -12.46 -3.30
C LYS A 33 0.51 -12.88 -1.89
N PHE A 34 -0.15 -13.93 -1.44
CA PHE A 34 0.21 -14.66 -0.25
C PHE A 34 0.70 -16.04 -0.64
N ALA A 35 2.01 -16.24 -0.50
CA ALA A 35 2.63 -17.54 -0.57
C ALA A 35 3.24 -17.81 0.82
N PRO A 36 2.69 -18.77 1.58
CA PRO A 36 3.02 -19.02 2.98
C PRO A 36 4.44 -19.54 3.25
N LEU A 37 5.24 -19.80 2.23
CA LEU A 37 6.40 -20.67 2.36
C LEU A 37 7.63 -20.08 1.68
N ASP A 38 8.70 -19.98 2.47
CA ASP A 38 10.02 -20.13 1.92
C ASP A 38 10.13 -21.58 1.43
N ILE A 39 10.21 -21.76 0.11
CA ILE A 39 10.31 -23.08 -0.53
C ILE A 39 11.56 -23.85 -0.07
N ASN A 40 12.51 -23.18 0.59
CA ASN A 40 13.73 -23.78 1.11
C ASN A 40 13.60 -24.28 2.56
N ASP A 41 12.51 -23.98 3.28
CA ASP A 41 12.25 -24.50 4.63
C ASP A 41 11.40 -25.78 4.58
N GLY A 42 12.05 -26.90 4.27
CA GLY A 42 11.42 -28.22 4.11
C GLY A 42 10.59 -28.66 5.33
N ARG A 43 10.98 -28.27 6.55
CA ARG A 43 10.25 -28.63 7.77
C ARG A 43 8.94 -27.86 7.89
N SER A 44 8.95 -26.56 7.57
CA SER A 44 7.71 -25.78 7.51
C SER A 44 6.78 -26.34 6.44
N ILE A 45 7.29 -26.74 5.27
CA ILE A 45 6.48 -27.36 4.22
C ILE A 45 5.81 -28.65 4.73
N GLU A 46 6.57 -29.56 5.35
CA GLU A 46 6.08 -30.84 5.84
C GLU A 46 4.97 -30.68 6.90
N ILE A 47 5.18 -29.79 7.87
CA ILE A 47 4.18 -29.51 8.93
C ILE A 47 2.88 -28.99 8.33
N MET A 48 2.97 -28.09 7.34
CA MET A 48 1.79 -27.48 6.73
C MET A 48 1.08 -28.46 5.81
N GLN A 49 1.80 -29.29 5.07
CA GLN A 49 1.21 -30.37 4.28
C GLN A 49 0.49 -31.39 5.15
N SER A 50 1.11 -31.83 6.25
CA SER A 50 0.51 -32.79 7.18
C SER A 50 -0.81 -32.28 7.75
N TYR A 51 -0.84 -30.99 8.14
CA TYR A 51 -2.06 -30.32 8.59
C TYR A 51 -3.15 -30.32 7.51
N SER A 52 -2.83 -29.84 6.31
CA SER A 52 -3.78 -29.72 5.21
C SER A 52 -4.37 -31.07 4.79
N ILE A 53 -3.55 -32.13 4.75
CA ILE A 53 -4.00 -33.48 4.41
C ILE A 53 -5.01 -33.99 5.44
N ALA A 54 -4.74 -33.79 6.74
CA ALA A 54 -5.65 -34.20 7.81
C ALA A 54 -7.00 -33.47 7.69
N ALA A 55 -6.97 -32.15 7.55
CA ALA A 55 -8.18 -31.32 7.42
C ALA A 55 -8.99 -31.66 6.16
N LEU A 56 -8.33 -31.90 5.02
CA LEU A 56 -8.99 -32.33 3.78
C LEU A 56 -9.66 -33.70 3.95
N SER A 57 -8.97 -34.65 4.57
CA SER A 57 -9.49 -36.00 4.77
C SER A 57 -10.71 -36.01 5.67
N GLU A 58 -10.68 -35.22 6.75
CA GLU A 58 -11.83 -35.04 7.64
C GLU A 58 -13.03 -34.43 6.89
N ARG A 59 -12.81 -33.35 6.14
CA ARG A 59 -13.87 -32.71 5.36
C ARG A 59 -14.45 -33.62 4.29
N ALA A 60 -13.60 -34.37 3.59
CA ALA A 60 -14.04 -35.30 2.56
C ALA A 60 -14.88 -36.46 3.12
N SER A 61 -14.46 -37.00 4.26
CA SER A 61 -15.22 -38.01 5.01
C SER A 61 -16.61 -37.47 5.38
N ALA A 62 -16.69 -36.23 5.86
CA ALA A 62 -17.96 -35.57 6.17
C ALA A 62 -18.84 -35.33 4.93
N LEU A 63 -18.26 -35.26 3.73
CA LEU A 63 -18.98 -35.18 2.45
C LEU A 63 -19.28 -36.55 1.82
N GLY A 64 -18.93 -37.65 2.50
CA GLY A 64 -19.16 -39.02 2.02
C GLY A 64 -18.25 -39.44 0.86
N VAL A 65 -17.09 -38.80 0.70
CA VAL A 65 -16.12 -39.11 -0.36
C VAL A 65 -14.97 -39.94 0.21
N SER A 66 -14.77 -41.16 -0.29
CA SER A 66 -13.69 -42.06 0.13
C SER A 66 -12.44 -41.96 -0.74
N ASP A 67 -12.58 -41.64 -2.02
CA ASP A 67 -11.46 -41.53 -2.97
C ASP A 67 -11.07 -40.06 -3.21
N LEU A 68 -9.94 -39.65 -2.64
CA LEU A 68 -9.44 -38.29 -2.75
C LEU A 68 -8.25 -38.22 -3.71
N ASN A 69 -8.37 -37.41 -4.75
CA ASN A 69 -7.20 -36.95 -5.47
C ASN A 69 -6.52 -35.84 -4.66
N LEU A 70 -5.78 -36.24 -3.62
CA LEU A 70 -5.10 -35.31 -2.70
C LEU A 70 -4.12 -34.40 -3.44
N ASN A 71 -3.41 -34.90 -4.45
CA ASN A 71 -2.49 -34.09 -5.25
C ASN A 71 -3.21 -32.93 -5.95
N ALA A 72 -4.40 -33.19 -6.51
CA ALA A 72 -5.20 -32.15 -7.15
C ALA A 72 -5.79 -31.14 -6.15
N LEU A 73 -6.21 -31.60 -4.96
CA LEU A 73 -6.78 -30.74 -3.92
C LEU A 73 -5.74 -29.90 -3.18
N MET A 74 -4.53 -30.43 -3.03
CA MET A 74 -3.42 -29.73 -2.38
C MET A 74 -2.80 -28.66 -3.28
N TYR A 75 -2.98 -28.76 -4.60
CA TYR A 75 -2.45 -27.80 -5.54
C TYR A 75 -3.11 -26.42 -5.34
N GLY A 76 -2.31 -25.42 -4.95
CA GLY A 76 -2.77 -24.05 -4.70
C GLY A 76 -3.46 -23.83 -3.36
N LEU A 77 -3.62 -24.87 -2.53
CA LEU A 77 -4.22 -24.74 -1.21
C LEU A 77 -3.38 -23.82 -0.31
N GLY A 78 -4.01 -22.85 0.33
CA GLY A 78 -3.39 -21.83 1.16
C GLY A 78 -2.54 -20.80 0.41
N THR A 79 -2.44 -20.90 -0.92
CA THR A 79 -1.83 -19.87 -1.78
C THR A 79 -2.92 -19.01 -2.40
N ILE A 80 -2.81 -17.70 -2.25
CA ILE A 80 -3.79 -16.76 -2.80
C ILE A 80 -3.07 -15.64 -3.54
N ALA A 81 -3.57 -15.32 -4.72
CA ALA A 81 -3.11 -14.20 -5.52
C ALA A 81 -4.31 -13.49 -6.15
N GLY A 82 -4.23 -12.17 -6.27
CA GLY A 82 -5.27 -11.36 -6.87
C GLY A 82 -4.80 -9.95 -7.14
N LYS A 83 -5.69 -9.14 -7.71
CA LYS A 83 -5.51 -7.70 -7.81
C LYS A 83 -6.57 -7.02 -6.96
N ILE A 84 -6.17 -6.09 -6.12
CA ILE A 84 -7.08 -5.31 -5.28
C ILE A 84 -6.94 -3.83 -5.67
N PRO A 85 -8.05 -3.12 -5.94
CA PRO A 85 -8.01 -1.68 -6.10
C PRO A 85 -7.55 -1.04 -4.79
N MET A 86 -6.51 -0.22 -4.80
CA MET A 86 -6.05 0.46 -3.59
C MET A 86 -5.30 1.75 -3.91
N ILE A 87 -5.19 2.61 -2.90
CA ILE A 87 -4.27 3.75 -2.86
C ILE A 87 -3.27 3.47 -1.75
N CYS A 88 -1.98 3.52 -2.08
CA CYS A 88 -0.89 3.32 -1.13
C CYS A 88 -0.33 4.67 -0.67
N PHE A 89 -0.05 4.77 0.62
CA PHE A 89 0.60 5.91 1.26
C PHE A 89 1.80 5.43 2.06
N THR A 90 2.79 6.29 2.19
CA THR A 90 3.95 6.06 3.04
C THR A 90 3.85 6.96 4.26
N GLU A 91 3.93 6.35 5.44
CA GLU A 91 4.14 7.06 6.70
C GLU A 91 5.60 7.56 6.72
N VAL A 92 5.75 8.87 6.51
CA VAL A 92 7.04 9.55 6.50
C VAL A 92 7.31 10.10 7.90
N HIS A 93 8.25 9.46 8.59
CA HIS A 93 8.77 9.96 9.85
C HIS A 93 9.65 11.19 9.63
N GLU A 94 9.66 12.05 10.63
CA GLU A 94 10.61 13.16 10.73
C GLU A 94 12.06 12.72 10.42
N GLY A 95 12.77 13.50 9.61
CA GLY A 95 14.16 13.24 9.25
C GLY A 95 14.37 12.12 8.23
N ARG A 96 13.32 11.40 7.81
CA ARG A 96 13.44 10.32 6.83
C ARG A 96 13.79 10.85 5.44
N SER A 97 14.80 10.24 4.82
CA SER A 97 15.16 10.50 3.42
C SER A 97 14.07 10.00 2.47
N LEU A 98 13.63 10.85 1.55
CA LEU A 98 12.67 10.52 0.49
C LEU A 98 13.33 10.11 -0.83
N VAL A 99 14.66 10.17 -0.93
CA VAL A 99 15.38 9.81 -2.18
C VAL A 99 15.06 8.38 -2.65
N PRO A 100 15.10 7.33 -1.79
CA PRO A 100 14.72 5.98 -2.22
C PRO A 100 13.25 5.89 -2.66
N HIS A 101 12.38 6.63 -1.95
CA HIS A 101 10.95 6.67 -2.25
C HIS A 101 10.69 7.23 -3.66
N TYR A 102 11.36 8.33 -4.02
CA TYR A 102 11.23 8.92 -5.35
C TYR A 102 11.74 8.01 -6.47
N ALA A 103 12.82 7.27 -6.21
CA ALA A 103 13.38 6.34 -7.18
C ALA A 103 12.42 5.17 -7.47
N ASN A 104 11.70 4.70 -6.45
CA ASN A 104 10.82 3.54 -6.56
C ASN A 104 9.39 3.89 -7.00
N PHE A 105 8.84 5.01 -6.54
CA PHE A 105 7.40 5.30 -6.62
C PHE A 105 7.06 6.62 -7.34
N GLY A 106 8.07 7.42 -7.68
CA GLY A 106 7.90 8.62 -8.48
C GLY A 106 8.17 9.93 -7.75
N ALA A 107 8.32 10.98 -8.55
CA ALA A 107 8.85 12.28 -8.15
C ALA A 107 7.80 13.27 -7.65
N TYR A 108 6.54 13.02 -7.97
CA TYR A 108 5.41 13.88 -7.63
C TYR A 108 4.65 13.24 -6.48
N GLY A 109 4.01 14.05 -5.65
CA GLY A 109 3.21 13.49 -4.58
C GLY A 109 2.34 14.48 -3.85
N VAL A 110 1.47 13.94 -3.02
CA VAL A 110 0.62 14.71 -2.13
C VAL A 110 0.75 14.14 -0.72
N VAL A 111 0.99 15.03 0.24
CA VAL A 111 0.95 14.70 1.66
C VAL A 111 -0.46 14.98 2.15
N VAL A 112 -1.11 13.97 2.73
CA VAL A 112 -2.49 14.07 3.23
C VAL A 112 -2.53 14.06 4.74
N SER A 113 -3.59 14.65 5.31
CA SER A 113 -3.86 14.60 6.74
C SER A 113 -4.22 13.19 7.18
N LYS A 114 -3.84 12.87 8.42
CA LYS A 114 -4.16 11.59 9.03
C LYS A 114 -5.66 11.39 9.14
N GLU A 115 -6.36 12.46 9.51
CA GLU A 115 -7.81 12.47 9.73
C GLU A 115 -8.56 12.11 8.45
N TRP A 116 -8.14 12.65 7.30
CA TRP A 116 -8.74 12.28 6.01
C TRP A 116 -8.41 10.84 5.64
N LEU A 117 -7.16 10.39 5.83
CA LEU A 117 -6.74 9.03 5.54
C LEU A 117 -7.58 8.01 6.32
N GLU A 118 -7.70 8.17 7.64
CA GLU A 118 -8.47 7.28 8.51
C GLU A 118 -9.98 7.34 8.19
N ALA A 119 -10.52 8.53 7.89
CA ALA A 119 -11.93 8.69 7.52
C ALA A 119 -12.30 7.97 6.21
N ASN A 120 -11.32 7.70 5.34
CA ASN A 120 -11.49 6.97 4.10
C ASN A 120 -11.08 5.48 4.21
N GLY A 121 -10.94 4.95 5.43
CA GLY A 121 -10.58 3.53 5.64
C GLY A 121 -9.10 3.22 5.41
N GLY A 122 -8.25 4.25 5.46
CA GLY A 122 -6.81 4.09 5.45
C GLY A 122 -6.33 3.36 6.71
N ASP A 123 -5.58 2.28 6.53
CA ASP A 123 -5.00 1.52 7.65
C ASP A 123 -3.58 1.03 7.32
N ARG A 124 -2.84 0.67 8.36
CA ARG A 124 -1.45 0.21 8.31
C ARG A 124 -1.32 -1.13 7.64
N VAL A 125 -0.26 -1.26 6.85
CA VAL A 125 0.17 -2.55 6.28
C VAL A 125 1.01 -3.30 7.29
N LEU A 126 0.66 -4.57 7.54
CA LEU A 126 1.42 -5.48 8.39
C LEU A 126 2.41 -6.28 7.55
N TYR A 127 3.69 -6.16 7.89
CA TYR A 127 4.75 -6.92 7.23
C TYR A 127 5.02 -8.24 7.95
N ALA A 128 4.74 -9.36 7.29
CA ALA A 128 4.94 -10.68 7.83
C ALA A 128 6.07 -11.42 7.09
N GLY A 129 7.04 -11.96 7.85
CA GLY A 129 8.11 -12.79 7.27
C GLY A 129 7.58 -14.17 6.87
N PRO A 130 8.16 -14.85 5.87
CA PRO A 130 7.63 -16.10 5.32
C PRO A 130 7.49 -17.22 6.35
N THR A 131 8.36 -17.28 7.36
CA THR A 131 8.33 -18.31 8.41
C THR A 131 7.76 -17.81 9.75
N SER A 132 7.23 -16.59 9.79
CA SER A 132 6.72 -15.96 11.00
C SER A 132 5.49 -16.69 11.56
N ALA A 133 5.25 -16.55 12.87
CA ALA A 133 4.06 -17.12 13.50
C ALA A 133 2.76 -16.56 12.90
N VAL A 134 2.76 -15.27 12.50
CA VAL A 134 1.62 -14.63 11.84
C VAL A 134 1.36 -15.29 10.48
N THR A 135 2.37 -15.45 9.64
CA THR A 135 2.25 -16.11 8.32
C THR A 135 1.74 -17.55 8.46
N LYS A 136 2.27 -18.32 9.43
CA LYS A 136 1.82 -19.69 9.70
C LYS A 136 0.34 -19.74 10.12
N ARG A 137 -0.12 -18.78 10.93
CA ARG A 137 -1.53 -18.69 11.35
C ARG A 137 -2.44 -18.25 10.20
N LEU A 138 -2.04 -17.25 9.41
CA LEU A 138 -2.78 -16.80 8.22
C LEU A 138 -2.92 -17.94 7.21
N HIS A 139 -1.86 -18.69 6.97
CA HIS A 139 -1.95 -19.85 6.08
C HIS A 139 -2.96 -20.88 6.57
N ARG A 140 -2.90 -21.27 7.85
CA ARG A 140 -3.88 -22.22 8.42
C ARG A 140 -5.30 -21.69 8.25
N LEU A 141 -5.53 -20.42 8.57
CA LEU A 141 -6.82 -19.77 8.37
C LEU A 141 -7.30 -19.86 6.92
N PHE A 142 -6.42 -19.59 5.94
CA PHE A 142 -6.79 -19.65 4.52
C PHE A 142 -7.07 -21.07 4.05
N VAL A 143 -6.27 -22.04 4.49
CA VAL A 143 -6.51 -23.47 4.25
C VAL A 143 -7.86 -23.88 4.82
N ASP A 144 -8.14 -23.56 6.08
CA ASP A 144 -9.39 -23.93 6.75
C ASP A 144 -10.60 -23.31 6.04
N LEU A 145 -10.51 -22.04 5.64
CA LEU A 145 -11.55 -21.35 4.89
C LEU A 145 -11.79 -22.00 3.51
N GLN A 146 -10.73 -22.39 2.79
CA GLN A 146 -10.86 -23.09 1.51
C GLN A 146 -11.49 -24.47 1.71
N ILE A 147 -11.00 -25.27 2.66
CA ILE A 147 -11.51 -26.62 2.95
C ILE A 147 -12.96 -26.59 3.42
N ALA A 148 -13.34 -25.64 4.30
CA ALA A 148 -14.72 -25.48 4.76
C ALA A 148 -15.70 -25.22 3.60
N LYS A 149 -15.20 -24.64 2.50
CA LYS A 149 -15.95 -24.33 1.28
C LYS A 149 -15.78 -25.39 0.18
N LEU A 150 -15.23 -26.55 0.52
CA LEU A 150 -15.21 -27.72 -0.35
C LEU A 150 -16.63 -28.29 -0.51
N TYR A 151 -17.00 -28.63 -1.74
CA TYR A 151 -18.26 -29.28 -2.10
C TYR A 151 -18.06 -30.31 -3.21
N VAL A 152 -19.07 -31.15 -3.43
CA VAL A 152 -19.05 -32.20 -4.47
C VAL A 152 -19.98 -31.81 -5.61
N GLN A 153 -19.48 -31.86 -6.84
CA GLN A 153 -20.26 -31.69 -8.06
C GLN A 153 -19.84 -32.73 -9.09
N ASN A 154 -20.78 -33.52 -9.60
CA ASN A 154 -20.52 -34.59 -10.58
C ASN A 154 -19.41 -35.56 -10.13
N GLY A 155 -19.39 -35.92 -8.84
CA GLY A 155 -18.38 -36.80 -8.24
C GLY A 155 -16.99 -36.17 -8.09
N LYS A 156 -16.81 -34.89 -8.42
CA LYS A 156 -15.56 -34.15 -8.23
C LYS A 156 -15.68 -33.20 -7.03
N MET A 157 -14.63 -33.14 -6.23
CA MET A 157 -14.52 -32.12 -5.18
C MET A 157 -14.01 -30.82 -5.78
N LEU A 158 -14.68 -29.73 -5.45
CA LEU A 158 -14.37 -28.38 -5.93
C LEU A 158 -14.36 -27.42 -4.75
N PHE A 159 -13.52 -26.39 -4.84
CA PHE A 159 -13.50 -25.28 -3.89
C PHE A 159 -14.50 -24.21 -4.33
N ASN A 160 -15.33 -23.74 -3.41
CA ASN A 160 -16.12 -22.54 -3.64
C ASN A 160 -15.28 -21.29 -3.33
N ASN A 161 -15.17 -20.41 -4.32
CA ASN A 161 -14.38 -19.18 -4.25
C ASN A 161 -14.96 -18.11 -3.31
N SER A 162 -16.11 -18.35 -2.66
CA SER A 162 -16.68 -17.41 -1.67
C SER A 162 -15.76 -17.11 -0.49
N SER A 163 -14.76 -17.96 -0.21
CA SER A 163 -13.75 -17.71 0.82
C SER A 163 -12.67 -16.70 0.39
N LEU A 164 -12.57 -16.37 -0.90
CA LEU A 164 -11.54 -15.48 -1.40
C LEU A 164 -11.74 -14.03 -0.97
N GLU A 165 -12.98 -13.55 -0.84
CA GLU A 165 -13.26 -12.16 -0.45
C GLU A 165 -12.68 -11.78 0.92
N PRO A 166 -13.02 -12.46 2.03
CA PRO A 166 -12.45 -12.11 3.33
C PRO A 166 -10.92 -12.27 3.36
N VAL A 167 -10.37 -13.18 2.56
CA VAL A 167 -8.91 -13.33 2.47
C VAL A 167 -8.27 -12.19 1.68
N LEU A 168 -8.81 -11.82 0.52
CA LEU A 168 -8.31 -10.70 -0.27
C LEU A 168 -8.42 -9.39 0.51
N ASN A 169 -9.55 -9.15 1.20
CA ASN A 169 -9.72 -8.00 2.08
C ASN A 169 -8.62 -7.93 3.15
N LEU A 170 -8.28 -9.08 3.75
CA LEU A 170 -7.18 -9.14 4.71
C LEU A 170 -5.82 -8.91 4.05
N LEU A 171 -5.58 -9.51 2.88
CA LEU A 171 -4.33 -9.38 2.13
C LEU A 171 -4.10 -7.98 1.56
N ALA A 172 -5.14 -7.16 1.45
CA ALA A 172 -4.97 -5.74 1.14
C ALA A 172 -4.07 -5.05 2.17
N TYR A 173 -4.03 -5.51 3.42
CA TYR A 173 -3.27 -4.91 4.53
C TYR A 173 -2.12 -5.79 5.04
N ILE A 174 -1.73 -6.83 4.30
CA ILE A 174 -0.63 -7.71 4.68
C ILE A 174 0.37 -7.81 3.54
N GLN A 175 1.62 -7.52 3.83
CA GLN A 175 2.72 -7.61 2.87
C GLN A 175 3.83 -8.51 3.40
N SER A 176 4.64 -9.04 2.48
CA SER A 176 5.82 -9.82 2.86
C SER A 176 6.95 -8.90 3.35
N LYS A 177 7.69 -9.34 4.38
CA LYS A 177 8.74 -8.55 5.03
C LYS A 177 9.91 -8.17 4.09
N ASP A 178 10.15 -8.92 3.03
CA ASP A 178 11.14 -8.61 2.00
C ASP A 178 10.81 -7.35 1.19
N GLN A 179 9.59 -6.82 1.34
CA GLN A 179 9.15 -5.55 0.76
C GLN A 179 9.06 -4.42 1.79
N LEU A 180 9.64 -4.62 2.99
CA LEU A 180 9.69 -3.61 4.03
C LEU A 180 10.80 -2.58 3.72
N ASP A 181 10.56 -1.73 2.73
CA ASP A 181 11.33 -0.51 2.58
C ASP A 181 10.71 0.63 3.38
N GLU A 182 9.40 0.58 3.63
CA GLU A 182 8.62 1.70 4.16
C GLU A 182 7.53 1.28 5.15
N VAL A 183 6.98 2.26 5.87
CA VAL A 183 5.81 2.05 6.73
C VAL A 183 4.60 2.41 5.90
N GLU A 184 4.02 1.43 5.23
CA GLU A 184 2.93 1.62 4.27
C GLU A 184 1.56 1.68 4.95
N TRP A 185 0.67 2.48 4.39
CA TRP A 185 -0.75 2.56 4.66
C TRP A 185 -1.53 2.40 3.37
N ARG A 186 -2.71 1.79 3.43
CA ARG A 186 -3.53 1.56 2.25
C ARG A 186 -4.98 1.94 2.50
N ILE A 187 -5.63 2.48 1.47
CA ILE A 187 -7.09 2.47 1.36
C ILE A 187 -7.43 1.40 0.33
N ALA A 188 -8.14 0.35 0.74
CA ALA A 188 -8.56 -0.73 -0.14
C ALA A 188 -9.98 -0.52 -0.65
N GLY A 189 -10.19 -0.70 -1.96
CA GLY A 189 -11.49 -0.71 -2.59
C GLY A 189 -12.02 -2.13 -2.82
N GLU A 190 -13.26 -2.21 -3.28
CA GLU A 190 -13.93 -3.47 -3.58
C GLU A 190 -13.28 -4.17 -4.79
N HIS A 191 -12.77 -5.38 -4.57
CA HIS A 191 -12.05 -6.15 -5.59
C HIS A 191 -12.97 -6.89 -6.58
N GLY A 192 -14.28 -6.98 -6.33
CA GLY A 192 -15.28 -7.55 -7.25
C GLY A 192 -15.25 -9.08 -7.45
N PHE A 193 -14.45 -9.81 -6.68
CA PHE A 193 -14.34 -11.29 -6.79
C PHE A 193 -15.65 -12.02 -6.42
N THR A 194 -16.52 -11.38 -5.65
CA THR A 194 -17.82 -11.90 -5.21
C THR A 194 -18.99 -11.42 -6.09
N GLY A 195 -18.69 -10.90 -7.28
CA GLY A 195 -19.70 -10.36 -8.19
C GLY A 195 -20.12 -8.92 -7.88
N ARG A 196 -19.52 -8.29 -6.87
CA ARG A 196 -19.65 -6.85 -6.62
C ARG A 196 -18.94 -6.05 -7.70
N ARG A 197 -19.33 -4.77 -7.85
CA ARG A 197 -18.65 -3.85 -8.76
C ARG A 197 -17.22 -3.64 -8.27
N ARG A 198 -16.25 -3.89 -9.15
CA ARG A 198 -14.85 -3.58 -8.89
C ARG A 198 -14.63 -2.07 -8.93
N GLU A 199 -13.90 -1.53 -7.97
CA GLU A 199 -13.72 -0.08 -7.79
C GLU A 199 -12.43 0.48 -8.43
N THR A 200 -11.73 -0.31 -9.26
CA THR A 200 -10.58 0.21 -10.02
C THR A 200 -11.02 1.40 -10.88
N GLY A 201 -10.29 2.50 -10.77
CA GLY A 201 -10.60 3.75 -11.47
C GLY A 201 -11.59 4.65 -10.74
N ASP A 202 -12.24 4.19 -9.67
CA ASP A 202 -12.97 5.08 -8.77
C ASP A 202 -11.99 6.02 -8.07
N ARG A 203 -12.47 7.23 -7.76
CA ARG A 203 -11.66 8.29 -7.15
C ARG A 203 -12.20 8.67 -5.79
N LEU A 204 -11.30 8.82 -4.82
CA LEU A 204 -11.58 9.38 -3.52
C LEU A 204 -11.30 10.87 -3.56
N THR A 205 -12.36 11.66 -3.33
CA THR A 205 -12.26 13.12 -3.27
C THR A 205 -11.22 13.54 -2.24
N LEU A 206 -10.26 14.35 -2.68
CA LEU A 206 -9.25 14.95 -1.83
C LEU A 206 -9.62 16.40 -1.56
N PRO A 207 -10.31 16.72 -0.45
CA PRO A 207 -10.68 18.09 -0.14
C PRO A 207 -9.42 18.90 0.15
N PHE A 208 -9.46 20.20 -0.18
CA PHE A 208 -8.35 21.12 0.05
C PHE A 208 -7.79 21.03 1.49
N ASP A 209 -8.69 20.88 2.47
CA ASP A 209 -8.37 20.79 3.90
C ASP A 209 -7.60 19.52 4.31
N ALA A 210 -7.63 18.49 3.47
CA ALA A 210 -6.86 17.26 3.68
C ALA A 210 -5.44 17.36 3.12
N ILE A 211 -5.14 18.34 2.27
CA ILE A 211 -3.84 18.48 1.64
C ILE A 211 -2.91 19.22 2.60
N GLN A 212 -1.83 18.55 3.01
CA GLN A 212 -0.80 19.15 3.86
C GLN A 212 0.33 19.73 3.02
N ALA A 213 0.75 19.07 1.95
CA ALA A 213 1.78 19.58 1.04
C ALA A 213 1.65 18.91 -0.33
N VAL A 214 2.17 19.59 -1.36
CA VAL A 214 2.29 19.06 -2.71
C VAL A 214 3.76 18.97 -3.07
N LEU A 215 4.20 17.84 -3.62
CA LEU A 215 5.58 17.61 -4.03
C LEU A 215 5.66 17.58 -5.55
N VAL A 216 6.55 18.40 -6.11
CA VAL A 216 6.79 18.51 -7.55
C VAL A 216 8.23 18.18 -7.88
N LYS A 217 8.51 17.80 -9.13
CA LYS A 217 9.85 17.40 -9.55
C LYS A 217 10.75 18.61 -9.81
N LYS A 218 10.20 19.68 -10.37
CA LYS A 218 10.96 20.82 -10.85
C LYS A 218 10.44 22.13 -10.26
N GLU A 219 11.33 23.11 -10.22
CA GLU A 219 11.04 24.44 -9.68
C GLU A 219 10.05 25.23 -10.56
N ASP A 220 10.11 25.04 -11.89
CA ASP A 220 9.18 25.66 -12.85
C ASP A 220 7.73 25.14 -12.73
N GLU A 221 7.52 24.03 -12.02
CA GLU A 221 6.19 23.45 -11.77
C GLU A 221 5.52 24.05 -10.52
N VAL A 222 6.28 24.73 -9.65
CA VAL A 222 5.80 25.25 -8.36
C VAL A 222 4.63 26.21 -8.56
N GLU A 223 4.77 27.17 -9.48
CA GLU A 223 3.74 28.17 -9.77
C GLU A 223 2.45 27.50 -10.28
N LYS A 224 2.58 26.57 -11.23
CA LYS A 224 1.44 25.80 -11.78
C LYS A 224 0.63 25.12 -10.68
N PHE A 225 1.29 24.38 -9.79
CA PHE A 225 0.58 23.63 -8.74
C PHE A 225 0.07 24.55 -7.61
N THR A 226 0.75 25.66 -7.36
CA THR A 226 0.26 26.70 -6.45
C THR A 226 -1.05 27.30 -6.96
N ASP A 227 -1.16 27.58 -8.26
CA ASP A 227 -2.37 28.11 -8.86
C ASP A 227 -3.54 27.11 -8.86
N ILE A 228 -3.25 25.81 -9.04
CA ILE A 228 -4.24 24.76 -8.84
C ILE A 228 -4.78 24.79 -7.40
N LEU A 229 -3.90 24.86 -6.40
CA LEU A 229 -4.31 24.93 -4.98
C LEU A 229 -5.12 26.19 -4.67
N LYS A 230 -4.76 27.36 -5.23
CA LYS A 230 -5.55 28.58 -5.11
C LYS A 230 -6.96 28.41 -5.67
N ALA A 231 -7.09 27.78 -6.84
CA ALA A 231 -8.38 27.56 -7.48
C ALA A 231 -9.28 26.58 -6.68
N LEU A 232 -8.67 25.66 -5.94
CA LEU A 232 -9.38 24.72 -5.06
C LEU A 232 -9.75 25.33 -3.69
N SER A 233 -9.08 26.41 -3.28
CA SER A 233 -9.37 27.07 -2.00
C SER A 233 -10.71 27.81 -2.07
N THR A 234 -11.71 27.28 -1.38
CA THR A 234 -13.05 27.90 -1.27
C THR A 234 -13.16 28.90 -0.12
N THR A 235 -12.13 28.99 0.73
CA THR A 235 -12.16 29.76 1.98
C THR A 235 -11.18 30.93 1.90
N PRO A 236 -11.66 32.18 1.86
CA PRO A 236 -10.81 33.35 1.86
C PRO A 236 -9.90 33.41 3.09
N GLY A 237 -8.61 33.67 2.87
CA GLY A 237 -7.63 33.84 3.95
C GLY A 237 -7.11 32.56 4.58
N LYS A 238 -7.53 31.38 4.10
CA LYS A 238 -6.91 30.12 4.49
C LYS A 238 -5.52 30.01 3.86
N GLU A 239 -4.55 29.59 4.67
CA GLU A 239 -3.19 29.35 4.22
C GLU A 239 -3.16 28.22 3.18
N LEU A 240 -2.39 28.43 2.12
CA LEU A 240 -2.24 27.44 1.05
C LEU A 240 -1.26 26.36 1.50
N PRO A 241 -1.55 25.06 1.25
CA PRO A 241 -0.54 24.01 1.39
C PRO A 241 0.69 24.36 0.53
N PRO A 242 1.92 24.22 1.06
CA PRO A 242 3.11 24.52 0.30
C PRO A 242 3.30 23.54 -0.85
N VAL A 243 3.90 24.04 -1.93
CA VAL A 243 4.39 23.25 -3.05
C VAL A 243 5.92 23.14 -2.93
N LEU A 244 6.42 21.92 -2.75
CA LEU A 244 7.81 21.62 -2.45
C LEU A 244 8.47 20.93 -3.64
N VAL A 245 9.65 21.41 -4.04
CA VAL A 245 10.46 20.76 -5.09
C VAL A 245 11.23 19.60 -4.49
N GLN A 246 10.78 18.37 -4.76
CA GLN A 246 11.42 17.10 -4.39
C GLN A 246 12.28 17.15 -3.13
N PRO A 247 11.70 17.50 -1.96
CA PRO A 247 12.49 17.70 -0.77
C PRO A 247 13.19 16.38 -0.39
N ARG A 248 14.47 16.45 -0.06
CA ARG A 248 15.20 15.26 0.43
C ARG A 248 14.58 14.71 1.72
N ILE A 249 14.06 15.59 2.57
CA ILE A 249 13.36 15.31 3.83
C ILE A 249 12.16 16.26 3.92
N LEU A 250 11.02 15.79 4.41
CA LEU A 250 9.86 16.66 4.63
C LEU A 250 10.14 17.70 5.76
N PRO A 251 9.94 19.01 5.54
CA PRO A 251 10.24 20.06 6.52
C PRO A 251 9.37 19.97 7.77
N LEU A 252 9.90 20.16 8.98
CA LEU A 252 9.15 20.02 10.24
C LEU A 252 7.89 20.88 10.35
N ASP A 253 8.00 22.12 9.90
CA ASP A 253 6.89 23.03 9.78
C ASP A 253 6.57 23.22 8.29
N ILE A 254 5.35 22.85 7.92
CA ILE A 254 4.83 22.99 6.56
C ILE A 254 4.27 24.43 6.38
N GLY A 255 3.99 25.18 7.46
CA GLY A 255 3.47 26.54 7.40
C GLY A 255 4.53 27.65 7.29
N ASP A 256 5.82 27.34 7.51
CA ASP A 256 6.88 28.36 7.53
C ASP A 256 7.97 28.12 6.47
N VAL A 257 7.58 27.59 5.30
CA VAL A 257 8.49 27.40 4.16
C VAL A 257 8.59 28.72 3.38
N SER A 258 9.33 29.67 3.95
CA SER A 258 9.83 30.83 3.21
C SER A 258 10.54 30.38 1.91
N PRO A 259 10.48 31.15 0.81
CA PRO A 259 11.23 30.87 -0.42
C PRO A 259 12.73 30.61 -0.20
N ALA A 260 13.30 31.12 0.90
CA ALA A 260 14.69 30.89 1.29
C ALA A 260 14.99 29.43 1.72
N PHE A 261 13.97 28.66 2.12
CA PHE A 261 14.14 27.26 2.56
C PHE A 261 14.25 26.26 1.40
N GLN A 262 13.82 26.64 0.18
CA GLN A 262 13.99 25.79 -1.01
C GLN A 262 15.47 25.58 -1.38
N TYR A 263 16.33 26.55 -1.06
CA TYR A 263 17.77 26.50 -1.38
C TYR A 263 18.57 25.54 -0.48
N PHE A 264 18.08 25.23 0.72
CA PHE A 264 18.77 24.34 1.66
C PHE A 264 18.46 22.84 1.44
N LEU A 265 17.38 22.52 0.72
CA LEU A 265 16.96 21.13 0.45
C LEU A 265 17.31 20.64 -0.96
N SER A 266 17.69 21.52 -1.89
CA SER A 266 18.07 21.20 -3.27
C SER A 266 19.53 20.74 -3.44
N GLY A 267 20.31 20.64 -2.36
CA GLY A 267 21.73 20.33 -2.43
C GLY A 267 22.53 21.56 -2.80
N GLY A 268 23.04 22.26 -1.79
CA GLY A 268 24.13 23.21 -2.01
C GLY A 268 25.32 22.45 -2.59
N ASP A 269 25.83 22.90 -3.74
CA ASP A 269 27.02 22.39 -4.41
C ASP A 269 28.12 22.04 -3.38
N GLU A 270 28.46 20.75 -3.26
CA GLU A 270 29.62 20.28 -2.51
C GLU A 270 30.96 20.57 -3.22
N ASP A 271 30.96 21.37 -4.30
CA ASP A 271 32.16 21.67 -5.12
C ASP A 271 32.55 23.16 -5.09
N LYS A 272 32.63 23.77 -3.91
CA LYS A 272 33.43 24.99 -3.74
C LYS A 272 34.58 24.74 -2.77
N PRO A 273 35.84 24.69 -3.25
CA PRO A 273 36.98 24.58 -2.36
C PRO A 273 37.04 25.81 -1.45
N PHE A 274 37.16 25.52 -0.16
CA PHE A 274 37.41 26.48 0.91
C PHE A 274 38.70 27.24 0.57
N ASN A 275 38.57 28.44 0.00
CA ASN A 275 39.72 29.27 -0.30
C ASN A 275 40.12 30.03 0.96
N SER A 276 40.88 29.35 1.83
CA SER A 276 41.58 30.02 2.92
C SER A 276 42.75 30.81 2.34
N LYS A 277 42.59 32.13 2.25
CA LYS A 277 43.73 33.05 2.30
C LYS A 277 43.52 34.00 3.46
N ASN A 278 44.26 33.71 4.54
CA ASN A 278 44.76 34.74 5.42
C ASN A 278 45.83 35.50 4.64
N ASP A 279 45.57 36.79 4.40
CA ASP A 279 46.51 37.90 4.50
C ASP A 279 45.67 39.16 4.81
#